data_AF-A0A078H205-F1
#
_entry.id   AF-A0A078H205-F1
#
_cell.length_a   1.000
_cell.length_b   1.000
_cell.length_c   1.000
_cell.angle_alpha   90.00
_cell.angle_beta   90.00
_cell.angle_gamma   90.00
#
_symmetry.space_group_name_H-M   'P 1'
#
loop_
_entity.id
_entity.type
_entity.pdbx_description
1 polymer ?
#
loop_
_entity_poly.entity_id
_entity_poly.type
_entity_poly.pdbx_seq_one_letter_code
_entity_poly.pdbx_strand_id
1 'polypeptide(L)'
;MVATDCPFCSSDVETRDHLFLKCEYGQDVWSEVFIRCQPPMLSFTDWSELLSWILSAATPELKLLRKLATQVVIFHLWKQRNNLIHNHTSLSVSSIFHCIDKELRNIISARKGRKQFRSLMSMWLR
;
A
#
# COMPACT_ATOMS: atom_id res chain seq x y z
N MET A 1 -29.83 6.46 3.69
CA MET A 1 -28.73 6.46 4.69
C MET A 1 -27.46 6.23 3.92
N VAL A 2 -26.49 7.14 4.00
CA VAL A 2 -25.15 6.89 3.45
C VAL A 2 -24.55 5.81 4.34
N ALA A 3 -24.12 4.68 3.78
CA ALA A 3 -23.41 3.67 4.53
C ALA A 3 -22.17 4.32 5.15
N THR A 4 -22.15 4.43 6.47
CA THR A 4 -21.00 4.91 7.24
C THR A 4 -19.97 3.82 7.43
N ASP A 5 -20.32 2.58 7.11
CA ASP A 5 -19.49 1.42 7.38
C ASP A 5 -18.46 1.21 6.28
N CYS A 6 -17.30 0.71 6.68
CA CYS A 6 -16.20 0.42 5.78
C CYS A 6 -16.65 -0.57 4.71
N PRO A 7 -16.48 -0.26 3.42
CA PRO A 7 -16.95 -1.12 2.33
C PRO A 7 -16.17 -2.44 2.24
N PHE A 8 -15.02 -2.56 2.91
CA PHE A 8 -14.22 -3.78 2.91
C PHE A 8 -14.66 -4.80 3.99
N CYS A 9 -14.89 -4.34 5.22
CA CYS A 9 -15.20 -5.24 6.34
C CYS A 9 -16.65 -5.15 6.84
N SER A 10 -17.36 -4.06 6.55
CA SER A 10 -18.72 -3.77 7.05
C SER A 10 -18.88 -3.82 8.59
N SER A 11 -17.78 -3.78 9.34
CA SER A 11 -17.77 -3.93 10.81
C SER A 11 -17.45 -2.63 11.55
N ASP A 12 -16.77 -1.69 10.90
CA ASP A 12 -16.33 -0.42 11.49
C ASP A 12 -16.68 0.75 10.57
N VAL A 13 -16.70 1.96 11.12
CA VAL A 13 -16.93 3.19 10.34
C VAL A 13 -15.80 3.43 9.33
N GLU A 14 -16.16 3.77 8.09
CA GLU A 14 -15.23 4.22 7.05
C GLU A 14 -14.55 5.52 7.51
N THR A 15 -13.34 5.38 8.04
CA THR A 15 -12.43 6.49 8.29
C THR A 15 -11.19 6.31 7.43
N ARG A 16 -10.45 7.39 7.18
CA ARG A 16 -9.17 7.33 6.45
C ARG A 16 -8.23 6.28 7.07
N ASP A 17 -8.05 6.33 8.39
CA ASP A 17 -7.12 5.46 9.10
C ASP A 17 -7.61 4.01 9.07
N HIS A 18 -8.91 3.78 9.24
CA HIS A 18 -9.47 2.44 9.12
C HIS A 18 -9.33 1.90 7.69
N LEU A 19 -9.83 2.62 6.69
CA LEU A 19 -9.84 2.18 5.28
C LEU A 19 -8.45 1.81 4.77
N PHE A 20 -7.43 2.59 5.13
CA PHE A 20 -6.08 2.42 4.60
C PHE A 20 -5.13 1.63 5.49
N LEU A 21 -5.36 1.54 6.81
CA LEU A 21 -4.36 1.02 7.76
C LEU A 21 -4.92 0.02 8.78
N LYS A 22 -6.15 0.19 9.29
CA LYS A 22 -6.71 -0.70 10.33
C LYS A 22 -7.62 -1.82 9.81
N CYS A 23 -8.25 -1.62 8.65
CA CYS A 23 -9.15 -2.61 8.08
C CYS A 23 -8.40 -3.90 7.75
N GLU A 24 -8.96 -5.05 8.10
CA GLU A 24 -8.37 -6.39 7.86
C GLU A 24 -7.91 -6.55 6.41
N TYR A 25 -8.78 -6.24 5.45
CA TYR A 25 -8.45 -6.26 4.02
C TYR A 25 -7.25 -5.36 3.66
N GLY A 26 -7.19 -4.17 4.25
CA GLY A 26 -6.08 -3.24 4.06
C GLY A 26 -4.78 -3.77 4.67
N GLN A 27 -4.86 -4.35 5.87
CA GLN A 27 -3.72 -4.95 6.56
C GLN A 27 -3.14 -6.16 5.81
N ASP A 28 -4.00 -6.99 5.22
CA ASP A 28 -3.57 -8.10 4.39
C ASP A 28 -2.79 -7.62 3.15
N VAL A 29 -3.30 -6.57 2.48
CA VAL A 29 -2.58 -5.94 1.35
C VAL A 29 -1.24 -5.36 1.79
N TRP A 30 -1.19 -4.70 2.95
CA TRP A 30 0.06 -4.16 3.49
C TRP A 30 1.06 -5.25 3.86
N SER A 31 0.60 -6.39 4.37
CA SER A 31 1.45 -7.51 4.76
C SER A 31 2.29 -8.03 3.59
N GLU A 32 1.68 -8.16 2.41
CA GLU A 32 2.38 -8.53 1.17
C GLU A 32 3.45 -7.51 0.76
N VAL A 33 3.18 -6.21 0.97
CA VAL A 33 4.09 -5.12 0.61
C VAL A 33 5.24 -4.98 1.61
N PHE A 34 4.98 -5.22 2.90
CA PHE A 34 5.99 -5.13 3.96
C PHE A 34 7.10 -6.15 3.80
N ILE A 35 6.78 -7.36 3.33
CA ILE A 35 7.77 -8.39 3.00
C ILE A 35 8.84 -7.82 2.04
N ARG A 36 8.44 -6.96 1.10
CA ARG A 36 9.32 -6.37 0.07
C ARG A 36 9.99 -5.05 0.48
N CYS A 37 9.58 -4.44 1.59
CA CYS A 37 9.98 -3.08 1.98
C CYS A 37 10.65 -2.99 3.37
N GLN A 38 11.11 -4.12 3.90
CA GLN A 38 11.50 -4.32 5.29
C GLN A 38 10.33 -4.03 6.26
N PRO A 39 9.73 -5.09 6.84
CA PRO A 39 8.52 -4.95 7.62
C PRO A 39 8.73 -4.05 8.84
N PRO A 40 7.72 -3.25 9.23
CA PRO A 40 7.73 -2.60 10.54
C PRO A 40 7.65 -3.66 11.64
N MET A 41 8.01 -3.30 12.88
CA MET A 41 7.86 -4.20 14.03
C MET A 41 6.39 -4.47 14.38
N LEU A 42 5.49 -3.53 14.05
CA LEU A 42 4.05 -3.61 14.24
C LEU A 42 3.34 -3.07 13.01
N SER A 43 2.16 -3.60 12.68
CA SER A 43 1.27 -3.04 11.67
C SER A 43 0.86 -1.61 12.05
N PHE A 44 0.83 -0.69 11.07
CA PHE A 44 0.39 0.68 11.34
C PHE A 44 -1.10 0.72 11.62
N THR A 45 -1.46 1.47 12.64
CA THR A 45 -2.84 1.77 12.99
C THR A 45 -3.19 3.21 12.63
N ASP A 46 -2.22 4.10 12.44
CA ASP A 46 -2.46 5.48 12.04
C ASP A 46 -1.40 6.03 11.07
N TRP A 47 -1.66 7.25 10.57
CA TRP A 47 -0.80 7.89 9.59
C TRP A 47 0.54 8.34 10.16
N SER A 48 0.62 8.65 11.45
CA SER A 48 1.87 9.04 12.09
C SER A 48 2.83 7.86 12.11
N GLU A 49 2.33 6.66 12.40
CA GLU A 49 3.11 5.42 12.35
C GLU A 49 3.58 5.09 10.93
N LEU A 50 2.69 5.21 9.92
CA LEU A 50 3.04 5.04 8.52
C LEU A 50 4.15 6.01 8.08
N LEU A 51 4.01 7.30 8.43
CA LEU A 51 5.01 8.32 8.11
C LEU A 51 6.32 8.07 8.85
N SER A 52 6.26 7.66 10.11
CA SER A 52 7.44 7.30 10.92
C SER A 52 8.21 6.16 10.27
N TRP A 53 7.53 5.10 9.82
CA TRP A 53 8.17 3.99 9.09
C TRP A 53 8.81 4.41 7.77
N ILE A 54 8.17 5.30 7.00
CA ILE A 54 8.77 5.83 5.78
C ILE A 54 10.05 6.63 6.12
N LEU A 55 10.00 7.44 7.18
CA LEU A 55 11.10 8.33 7.55
C LEU A 55 12.27 7.59 8.22
N SER A 56 12.01 6.47 8.91
CA SER A 56 13.01 5.64 9.60
C SER A 56 13.84 4.74 8.68
N ALA A 57 13.64 4.82 7.36
CA ALA A 57 14.40 4.05 6.39
C ALA A 57 15.91 4.33 6.50
N ALA A 58 16.71 3.26 6.60
CA ALA A 58 18.16 3.34 6.79
C ALA A 58 18.92 3.95 5.61
N THR A 59 18.36 3.91 4.40
CA THR A 59 18.98 4.48 3.19
C THR A 59 18.00 5.36 2.41
N PRO A 60 18.50 6.35 1.64
CA PRO A 60 17.66 7.17 0.76
C PRO A 60 16.87 6.34 -0.27
N GLU A 61 17.45 5.25 -0.77
CA GLU A 61 16.82 4.33 -1.72
C GLU A 61 15.66 3.57 -1.07
N LEU A 62 15.85 3.06 0.15
CA LEU A 62 14.77 2.40 0.90
C LEU A 62 13.66 3.40 1.22
N LYS A 63 14.02 4.62 1.61
CA LYS A 63 13.06 5.70 1.86
C LYS A 63 12.22 5.98 0.62
N LEU A 64 12.86 6.03 -0.55
CA LEU A 64 12.18 6.22 -1.83
C LEU A 64 11.28 5.02 -2.16
N LEU A 65 11.76 3.79 -1.95
CA LEU A 65 10.96 2.58 -2.18
C LEU A 65 9.69 2.57 -1.30
N ARG A 66 9.84 2.81 0.02
CA ARG A 66 8.72 2.88 0.96
C ARG A 66 7.71 3.96 0.58
N LYS A 67 8.19 5.14 0.14
CA LYS A 67 7.32 6.22 -0.36
C LYS A 67 6.51 5.78 -1.58
N LEU A 68 7.17 5.21 -2.58
CA LEU A 68 6.50 4.74 -3.81
C LEU A 68 5.50 3.62 -3.49
N ALA A 69 5.91 2.63 -2.70
CA ALA A 69 5.04 1.53 -2.29
C ALA A 69 3.80 2.05 -1.54
N THR A 70 3.99 2.97 -0.61
CA THR A 70 2.88 3.60 0.13
C THR A 70 1.90 4.30 -0.81
N GLN A 71 2.39 5.10 -1.74
CA GLN A 71 1.55 5.81 -2.71
C GLN A 71 0.74 4.84 -3.57
N VAL A 72 1.38 3.77 -4.06
CA VAL A 72 0.73 2.75 -4.89
C VAL A 72 -0.31 1.96 -4.09
N VAL A 73 -0.01 1.55 -2.86
CA VAL A 73 -0.96 0.84 -1.98
C VAL A 73 -2.20 1.70 -1.72
N ILE A 74 -2.02 2.95 -1.28
CA ILE A 74 -3.13 3.87 -1.01
C ILE A 74 -3.99 4.06 -2.26
N PHE A 75 -3.36 4.24 -3.43
CA PHE A 75 -4.07 4.36 -4.70
C PHE A 75 -4.91 3.12 -5.02
N HIS A 76 -4.34 1.92 -4.88
CA HIS A 76 -5.05 0.68 -5.20
C HIS A 76 -6.15 0.34 -4.19
N LEU A 77 -5.95 0.60 -2.89
CA LEU A 77 -7.01 0.48 -1.88
C LEU A 77 -8.14 1.45 -2.17
N TRP A 78 -7.84 2.72 -2.46
CA TRP A 78 -8.87 3.71 -2.82
C TRP A 78 -9.63 3.29 -4.09
N LYS A 79 -8.91 2.82 -5.12
CA LYS A 79 -9.51 2.31 -6.35
C LYS A 79 -10.43 1.12 -6.07
N GLN A 80 -10.02 0.20 -5.21
CA GLN A 80 -10.81 -0.97 -4.85
C GLN A 80 -12.06 -0.61 -4.04
N ARG A 81 -11.94 0.36 -3.12
CA ARG A 81 -13.09 0.95 -2.42
C ARG A 81 -14.12 1.51 -3.39
N ASN A 82 -13.67 2.27 -4.40
CA ASN A 82 -14.57 2.79 -5.43
C ASN A 82 -15.19 1.69 -6.30
N ASN A 83 -14.42 0.63 -6.60
CA ASN A 83 -14.92 -0.52 -7.34
C ASN A 83 -16.03 -1.27 -6.59
N LEU A 84 -15.92 -1.39 -5.27
CA LEU A 84 -16.96 -1.97 -4.43
C LEU A 84 -18.23 -1.10 -4.41
N ILE A 85 -18.07 0.21 -4.29
CA ILE A 85 -19.21 1.11 -4.14
C ILE A 85 -19.96 1.32 -5.46
N HIS A 86 -19.25 1.43 -6.58
CA HIS A 86 -19.86 1.76 -7.86
C HIS A 86 -20.14 0.54 -8.74
N ASN A 87 -19.33 -0.52 -8.61
CA ASN A 87 -19.41 -1.70 -9.48
C ASN A 87 -19.71 -2.99 -8.69
N HIS A 88 -19.90 -2.90 -7.36
CA HIS A 88 -20.15 -4.05 -6.49
C HIS A 88 -19.12 -5.19 -6.66
N THR A 89 -17.88 -4.84 -7.04
CA THR A 89 -16.85 -5.81 -7.38
C THR A 89 -15.75 -5.83 -6.32
N SER A 90 -15.58 -6.98 -5.67
CA SER A 90 -14.50 -7.22 -4.73
C SER A 90 -13.35 -7.98 -5.39
N LEU A 91 -12.14 -7.42 -5.36
CA LEU A 91 -10.92 -8.11 -5.76
C LEU A 91 -10.27 -8.77 -4.54
N SER A 92 -9.67 -9.94 -4.73
CA SER A 92 -8.89 -10.57 -3.67
C SER A 92 -7.63 -9.75 -3.34
N VAL A 93 -7.11 -9.91 -2.11
CA VAL A 93 -5.84 -9.32 -1.67
C VAL A 93 -4.72 -9.62 -2.66
N SER A 94 -4.59 -10.88 -3.11
CA SER A 94 -3.59 -11.30 -4.08
C SER A 94 -3.74 -10.59 -5.44
N SER A 95 -4.96 -10.32 -5.89
CA SER A 95 -5.21 -9.60 -7.14
C SER A 95 -4.81 -8.12 -7.04
N ILE A 96 -5.11 -7.48 -5.90
CA ILE A 96 -4.66 -6.12 -5.62
C ILE A 96 -3.14 -6.05 -5.51
N PHE A 97 -2.53 -7.00 -4.80
CA PHE A 97 -1.07 -7.07 -4.70
C PHE A 97 -0.41 -7.26 -6.06
N HIS A 98 -0.96 -8.12 -6.93
CA HIS A 98 -0.44 -8.27 -8.30
C HIS A 98 -0.48 -6.94 -9.08
N CYS A 99 -1.55 -6.15 -8.91
CA CYS A 99 -1.64 -4.83 -9.52
C CYS A 99 -0.60 -3.85 -8.93
N ILE A 100 -0.41 -3.86 -7.62
CA ILE A 100 0.60 -3.04 -6.91
C ILE A 100 2.02 -3.40 -7.37
N ASP A 101 2.36 -4.70 -7.42
CA ASP A 101 3.65 -5.20 -7.87
C ASP A 101 3.94 -4.77 -9.31
N LYS A 102 2.97 -4.93 -10.21
CA LYS A 102 3.08 -4.49 -11.60
C LYS A 102 3.29 -2.97 -11.70
N GLU A 103 2.52 -2.18 -10.97
CA GLU A 103 2.59 -0.72 -11.00
C GLU A 103 3.95 -0.22 -10.46
N LEU A 104 4.43 -0.77 -9.35
CA LEU A 104 5.75 -0.45 -8.81
C LEU A 104 6.87 -0.79 -9.77
N ARG A 105 6.84 -1.98 -10.38
CA ARG A 105 7.83 -2.37 -11.40
C ARG A 105 7.83 -1.41 -12.58
N ASN A 106 6.66 -0.98 -13.05
CA ASN A 106 6.53 0.00 -14.13
C ASN A 106 7.13 1.36 -13.72
N ILE A 107 6.78 1.87 -12.55
CA ILE A 107 7.28 3.13 -12.00
C ILE A 107 8.80 3.14 -11.88
N ILE A 108 9.38 2.05 -11.37
CA ILE A 108 10.82 1.89 -11.21
C ILE A 108 11.50 1.78 -12.57
N SER A 109 10.97 0.93 -13.46
CA SER A 109 11.55 0.69 -14.80
C SER A 109 11.57 1.94 -15.66
N ALA A 110 10.49 2.72 -15.64
CA ALA A 110 10.37 3.99 -16.36
C ALA A 110 11.40 5.03 -15.91
N ARG A 111 11.97 4.90 -14.70
CA ARG A 111 12.90 5.86 -14.10
C ARG A 111 14.30 5.28 -13.87
N LYS A 112 14.62 4.10 -14.43
CA LYS A 112 15.89 3.38 -14.22
C LYS A 112 17.16 4.20 -14.51
N GLY A 113 17.06 5.21 -15.38
CA GLY A 113 18.19 6.10 -15.69
C GLY A 113 18.61 7.02 -14.54
N ARG A 114 17.71 7.30 -13.59
CA ARG A 114 17.99 8.15 -12.42
C ARG A 114 18.78 7.35 -11.37
N LYS A 115 19.85 7.94 -10.82
CA LYS A 115 20.74 7.26 -9.86
C LYS A 115 19.98 6.59 -8.70
N GLN A 116 19.03 7.31 -8.10
CA GLN A 116 18.21 6.84 -6.98
C GLN A 116 17.26 5.65 -7.29
N PHE A 117 17.04 5.32 -8.58
CA PHE A 117 16.16 4.23 -9.01
C PHE A 117 16.91 2.93 -9.35
N ARG A 118 18.25 2.96 -9.45
CA ARG A 118 19.05 1.86 -9.97
C ARG A 118 18.95 0.58 -9.14
N SER A 119 18.86 0.70 -7.82
CA SER A 119 18.76 -0.42 -6.87
C SER A 119 17.32 -0.76 -6.47
N LEU A 120 16.33 0.07 -6.80
CA LEU A 120 14.97 -0.13 -6.27
C LEU A 120 14.32 -1.41 -6.78
N MET A 121 14.58 -1.80 -8.04
CA MET A 121 14.04 -3.04 -8.58
C MET A 121 14.58 -4.25 -7.81
N SER A 122 15.89 -4.33 -7.60
CA SER A 122 16.47 -5.44 -6.85
C SER A 122 16.05 -5.44 -5.38
N MET A 123 15.77 -4.28 -4.80
CA MET A 123 15.19 -4.19 -3.46
C MET A 123 13.75 -4.70 -3.40
N TRP A 124 12.92 -4.42 -4.41
CA TRP A 124 11.51 -4.83 -4.47
C TRP A 124 11.31 -6.33 -4.77
N LEU A 125 12.26 -6.96 -5.47
CA LEU A 125 12.20 -8.37 -5.85
C LEU A 125 12.73 -9.34 -4.80
N ARG A 126 13.36 -8.83 -3.73
CA ARG A 126 13.78 -9.65 -2.59
C ARG A 126 12.56 -10.15 -1.83
#